data_AF-A0A2D6XBY4-F1
#
_entry.id   AF-A0A2D6XBY4-F1
#
_cell.length_a   1.000
_cell.length_b   1.000
_cell.length_c   1.000
_cell.angle_alpha   90.00
_cell.angle_beta   90.00
_cell.angle_gamma   90.00
#
_symmetry.space_group_name_H-M   'P 1'
#
loop_
_entity.id
_entity.type
_entity.pdbx_description
1 polymer ?
#
loop_
_entity_poly.entity_id
_entity_poly.type
_entity_poly.pdbx_seq_one_letter_code
_entity_poly.pdbx_strand_id
1 'polypeptide(L)'
;MALTKEIKCDKIEVVGDFKAVHCRQATVVLEDGVELSRSFHRHVLHPGDDISGEPQETQDVCNVVWTDTVKADWATFQAEQEAELNPG
;
A
#
# COMPACT_ATOMS: atom_id res chain seq x y z
N MET A 1 25.02 8.05 23.63
CA MET A 1 25.22 7.45 22.30
C MET A 1 24.43 6.15 22.22
N ALA A 2 23.12 6.29 22.09
CA ALA A 2 22.22 5.21 21.72
C ALA A 2 21.70 5.49 20.30
N LEU A 3 21.98 4.55 19.39
CA LEU A 3 21.35 4.53 18.07
C LEU A 3 20.03 3.77 18.15
N THR A 4 18.94 4.40 17.73
CA THR A 4 17.63 3.76 17.63
C THR A 4 17.16 3.74 16.18
N LYS A 5 16.42 2.67 15.83
CA LYS A 5 15.79 2.50 14.52
C LYS A 5 14.29 2.36 14.73
N GLU A 6 13.53 3.23 14.11
CA GLU A 6 12.07 3.20 14.10
C GLU A 6 11.59 2.83 12.70
N ILE A 7 10.69 1.86 12.60
CA ILE A 7 9.96 1.54 11.37
C ILE A 7 8.51 1.87 11.63
N LYS A 8 7.93 2.73 10.78
CA LYS A 8 6.53 3.13 10.89
C LYS A 8 5.85 3.18 9.53
N CYS A 9 4.55 2.91 9.52
CA CYS A 9 3.71 3.30 8.41
C CYS A 9 3.62 4.83 8.42
N ASP A 10 4.13 5.46 7.36
CA ASP A 10 4.33 6.90 7.28
C ASP A 10 3.26 7.58 6.41
N LYS A 11 2.67 6.85 5.46
CA LYS A 11 1.53 7.32 4.68
C LYS A 11 0.73 6.12 4.13
N ILE A 12 -0.59 6.25 4.16
CA ILE A 12 -1.54 5.45 3.39
C ILE A 12 -2.39 6.42 2.56
N GLU A 13 -2.51 6.19 1.26
CA GLU A 13 -3.24 7.05 0.33
C GLU A 13 -4.09 6.22 -0.64
N VAL A 14 -5.38 6.54 -0.76
CA VAL A 14 -6.32 5.83 -1.64
C VAL A 14 -6.45 6.60 -2.94
N VAL A 15 -6.11 5.96 -4.07
CA VAL A 15 -5.94 6.63 -5.38
C VAL A 15 -6.79 5.95 -6.45
N GLY A 16 -7.35 6.77 -7.34
CA GLY A 16 -8.06 6.31 -8.53
C GLY A 16 -9.45 5.73 -8.27
N ASP A 17 -10.07 5.28 -9.36
CA ASP A 17 -11.46 4.82 -9.36
C ASP A 17 -11.61 3.47 -8.64
N PHE A 18 -10.65 2.56 -8.83
CA PHE A 18 -10.60 1.24 -8.21
C PHE A 18 -9.97 1.23 -6.80
N LYS A 19 -9.75 2.41 -6.20
CA LYS A 19 -9.26 2.53 -4.81
C LYS A 19 -7.93 1.79 -4.57
N ALA A 20 -6.95 1.97 -5.46
CA ALA A 20 -5.59 1.48 -5.21
C ALA A 20 -5.04 2.12 -3.93
N VAL A 21 -4.41 1.33 -3.05
CA VAL A 21 -3.89 1.80 -1.77
C VAL A 21 -2.38 1.93 -1.86
N HIS A 22 -1.91 3.17 -1.89
CA HIS A 22 -0.50 3.52 -1.92
C HIS A 22 0.04 3.57 -0.50
N CYS A 23 0.97 2.66 -0.18
CA CYS A 23 1.57 2.53 1.13
C CYS A 23 2.99 3.11 1.12
N ARG A 24 3.36 3.81 2.20
CA ARG A 24 4.74 4.25 2.44
C ARG A 24 5.16 3.92 3.86
N GLN A 25 6.23 3.13 3.97
CA GLN A 25 6.91 2.88 5.22
C GLN A 25 8.13 3.79 5.34
N ALA A 26 8.31 4.44 6.49
CA ALA A 26 9.54 5.15 6.82
C ALA A 26 10.40 4.31 7.76
N THR A 27 11.70 4.26 7.47
CA THR A 27 12.72 3.81 8.42
C THR A 27 13.49 5.05 8.88
N VAL A 28 13.44 5.35 10.17
CA VAL A 28 14.09 6.50 10.79
C VAL A 28 15.19 6.02 11.72
N VAL A 29 16.41 6.56 11.56
CA VAL A 29 17.54 6.28 12.45
C VAL A 29 17.81 7.52 13.29
N LEU A 30 17.88 7.36 14.61
CA LEU A 30 18.13 8.45 15.56
C LEU A 30 19.39 8.19 16.37
N GLU A 31 20.08 9.26 16.78
CA GLU A 31 21.15 9.24 17.77
C GLU A 31 20.76 10.15 18.93
N ASP A 32 20.65 9.57 20.12
CA ASP A 32 20.26 10.28 21.35
C ASP A 32 18.96 11.11 21.17
N GLY A 33 18.02 10.59 20.35
CA GLY A 33 16.73 11.20 20.05
C GLY A 33 16.70 12.16 18.86
N VAL A 34 17.85 12.45 18.24
CA VAL A 34 17.94 13.30 17.05
C VAL A 34 17.92 12.44 15.79
N GLU A 35 17.01 12.72 14.86
CA GLU A 35 16.95 12.04 13.56
C GLU A 35 18.22 12.30 12.75
N LEU A 36 18.95 11.23 12.42
CA LEU A 36 20.14 11.27 11.56
C LEU A 36 19.78 11.03 10.10
N SER A 37 18.88 10.08 9.85
CA SER A 37 18.48 9.72 8.49
C SER A 37 17.08 9.12 8.45
N ARG A 38 16.47 9.23 7.27
CA ARG A 38 15.19 8.64 6.95
C ARG A 38 15.22 8.07 5.54
N SER A 39 14.75 6.84 5.39
CA SER A 39 14.50 6.21 4.10
C SER A 39 13.05 5.75 3.99
N PHE A 40 12.60 5.56 2.74
CA PHE A 40 11.22 5.23 2.45
C PHE A 40 11.13 3.99 1.55
N HIS A 41 10.28 3.04 1.94
CA HIS A 41 9.81 1.97 1.07
C HIS A 41 8.38 2.29 0.64
N ARG A 42 8.06 2.08 -0.63
CA ARG A 42 6.72 2.31 -1.18
C ARG A 42 6.28 1.10 -1.97
N HIS A 43 5.01 0.76 -1.83
CA HIS A 43 4.32 -0.25 -2.61
C HIS A 43 2.86 0.17 -2.80
N VAL A 44 2.21 -0.46 -3.77
CA VAL A 44 0.79 -0.23 -4.08
C VAL A 44 0.09 -1.56 -3.94
N LEU A 45 -1.09 -1.51 -3.32
CA LEU A 45 -1.99 -2.63 -3.19
C LEU A 45 -3.24 -2.35 -4.03
N HIS A 46 -3.74 -3.38 -4.70
CA HIS A 46 -4.94 -3.34 -5.53
C HIS A 46 -6.05 -4.22 -4.95
N PRO A 47 -7.33 -3.94 -5.27
CA PRO A 47 -8.44 -4.78 -4.83
C PRO A 47 -8.21 -6.25 -5.17
N GLY A 48 -8.23 -7.11 -4.14
CA GLY A 48 -8.02 -8.56 -4.31
C GLY A 48 -6.62 -9.06 -3.96
N ASP A 49 -5.66 -8.17 -3.71
CA ASP A 49 -4.34 -8.54 -3.18
C ASP A 49 -4.46 -9.17 -1.77
N ASP A 50 -3.53 -10.08 -1.44
CA ASP A 50 -3.38 -10.60 -0.09
C ASP A 50 -2.72 -9.55 0.82
N ILE A 51 -3.52 -9.01 1.74
CA ILE A 51 -3.10 -7.97 2.70
C ILE A 51 -2.73 -8.53 4.07
N SER A 52 -2.72 -9.86 4.26
CA SER A 52 -2.48 -10.46 5.59
C SER A 52 -1.11 -10.14 6.19
N GLY A 53 -0.12 -9.80 5.35
CA GLY A 53 1.21 -9.37 5.75
C GLY A 53 1.38 -7.87 6.00
N GLU A 54 0.35 -7.05 5.75
CA GLU A 54 0.42 -5.60 5.87
C GLU A 54 0.22 -5.11 7.32
N PRO A 55 0.67 -3.89 7.68
CA PRO A 55 0.31 -3.29 8.96
C PRO A 55 -1.21 -3.23 9.15
N GLN A 56 -1.67 -3.39 10.40
CA GLN A 56 -3.12 -3.44 10.70
C GLN A 56 -3.87 -2.22 10.15
N GLU A 57 -3.31 -1.02 10.27
CA GLU A 57 -3.91 0.21 9.72
C GLU A 57 -4.06 0.18 8.19
N THR A 58 -3.13 -0.41 7.46
CA THR A 58 -3.23 -0.63 6.02
C THR A 58 -4.33 -1.63 5.72
N GLN A 59 -4.39 -2.73 6.48
CA GLN A 59 -5.43 -3.74 6.30
C GLN A 59 -6.83 -3.15 6.52
N ASP A 60 -7.00 -2.34 7.57
CA ASP A 60 -8.26 -1.70 7.92
C ASP A 60 -8.71 -0.75 6.80
N VAL A 61 -7.79 0.07 6.26
CA VAL A 61 -8.09 0.94 5.11
C VAL A 61 -8.51 0.11 3.90
N CYS A 62 -7.74 -0.92 3.52
CA CYS A 62 -8.06 -1.79 2.38
C CYS A 62 -9.44 -2.43 2.53
N ASN A 63 -9.76 -2.99 3.69
CA ASN A 63 -11.04 -3.63 3.96
C ASN A 63 -12.22 -2.65 3.91
N VAL A 64 -12.01 -1.38 4.25
CA VAL A 64 -13.04 -0.33 4.16
C VAL A 64 -13.26 0.13 2.72
N VAL A 65 -12.18 0.34 1.95
CA VAL A 65 -12.30 0.94 0.60
C VAL A 65 -12.53 -0.07 -0.51
N TRP A 66 -12.16 -1.34 -0.32
CA TRP A 66 -12.38 -2.40 -1.29
C TRP A 66 -13.70 -3.14 -1.04
N THR A 67 -14.79 -2.44 -1.34
CA THR A 67 -16.12 -3.05 -1.37
C THR A 67 -16.20 -4.16 -2.43
N ASP A 68 -17.19 -5.03 -2.33
CA ASP A 68 -17.41 -6.10 -3.31
C ASP A 68 -17.56 -5.55 -4.73
N THR A 69 -18.21 -4.39 -4.89
CA THR A 69 -18.33 -3.68 -6.17
C THR A 69 -16.96 -3.23 -6.69
N VAL A 70 -16.13 -2.59 -5.86
CA VAL A 70 -14.80 -2.13 -6.28
C VAL A 70 -13.91 -3.31 -6.71
N LYS A 71 -13.99 -4.44 -5.98
CA LYS A 71 -13.27 -5.67 -6.33
C LYS A 71 -13.75 -6.25 -7.66
N ALA A 72 -15.06 -6.28 -7.90
CA ALA A 72 -15.63 -6.76 -9.15
C ALA A 72 -15.22 -5.86 -10.33
N ASP A 73 -15.34 -4.54 -10.19
CA ASP A 73 -14.98 -3.57 -11.22
C ASP A 73 -13.49 -3.65 -11.59
N TRP A 74 -12.61 -3.82 -10.58
CA TRP A 74 -11.18 -4.01 -10.80
C TRP A 74 -10.88 -5.30 -11.56
N ALA A 75 -11.51 -6.41 -11.19
CA ALA A 75 -11.34 -7.69 -11.87
C ALA A 75 -11.82 -7.63 -13.34
N THR A 76 -12.93 -6.94 -13.63
CA THR A 76 -13.40 -6.69 -15.00
C THR A 76 -12.38 -5.86 -15.78
N PHE A 77 -11.88 -4.76 -15.20
CA PHE A 77 -10.87 -3.93 -15.84
C PHE A 77 -9.59 -4.72 -16.17
N GLN A 78 -9.12 -5.58 -15.26
CA GLN A 78 -7.95 -6.44 -15.52
C GLN A 78 -8.20 -7.42 -16.67
N ALA A 79 -9.40 -8.02 -16.74
CA ALA A 79 -9.75 -8.94 -17.82
C ALA A 79 -9.84 -8.24 -19.18
N GLU A 80 -10.39 -7.01 -19.22
CA GLU A 80 -10.43 -6.19 -20.43
C GLU A 80 -9.03 -5.78 -20.91
N GLN A 81 -8.16 -5.35 -19.98
CA GLN A 81 -6.75 -5.05 -20.27
C GLN A 81 -6.01 -6.26 -20.85
N GLU A 82 -6.15 -7.44 -20.24
CA GLU A 82 -5.51 -8.66 -20.73
C GLU A 82 -5.99 -9.03 -22.14
N ALA A 83 -7.30 -8.90 -22.41
CA ALA A 83 -7.86 -9.16 -23.72
C ALA A 83 -7.37 -8.17 -24.79
N GLU A 84 -7.15 -6.91 -24.43
CA GLU A 84 -6.59 -5.89 -25.33
C GLU A 84 -5.11 -6.17 -25.65
N LEU A 85 -4.32 -6.54 -24.64
CA LEU A 85 -2.89 -6.81 -24.78
C LEU A 85 -2.60 -8.15 -25.47
N ASN A 86 -3.54 -9.10 -25.43
CA ASN A 86 -3.39 -10.43 -26.01
C ASN A 86 -4.65 -10.89 -26.78
N PRO A 87 -4.91 -10.32 -27.98
CA PRO A 87 -6.15 -10.57 -28.72
C PRO A 87 -6.25 -11.95 -29.41
N GLY A 88 -5.25 -12.83 -29.25
CA GLY A 88 -5.16 -14.14 -29.90
C GLY A 88 -4.24 -14.20 -31.10
#